data_AF-A0A7K3DWS3-F1
#
_entry.id   AF-A0A7K3DWS3-F1
#
_cell.length_a   1.000
_cell.length_b   1.000
_cell.length_c   1.000
_cell.angle_alpha   90.00
_cell.angle_beta   90.00
_cell.angle_gamma   90.00
#
_symmetry.space_group_name_H-M   'P 1'
#
loop_
_entity.id
_entity.type
_entity.pdbx_description
1 polymer ?
#
loop_
_entity_poly.entity_id
_entity_poly.type
_entity_poly.pdbx_seq_one_letter_code
_entity_poly.pdbx_strand_id
1 'polypeptide(L)' 'MGELTRPEVDVPAGDPPAELTVRDLVVGDGAEARPGMVVRVHYVGVTFASGREFDASWDRGEPFKFALGGGRVIKGW' A
#
# COMPACT_ATOMS: atom_id res chain seq x y z
N MET A 1 -6.23 19.18 -2.29
CA MET A 1 -5.92 17.74 -2.45
C MET A 1 -4.64 17.64 -3.24
N GLY A 2 -3.61 17.01 -2.69
CA GLY A 2 -2.36 16.79 -3.42
C GLY A 2 -2.61 15.96 -4.67
N GLU A 3 -1.88 16.24 -5.74
CA GLU A 3 -1.93 15.43 -6.95
C GLU A 3 -1.55 13.99 -6.60
N LEU A 4 -2.36 13.03 -7.04
CA LEU A 4 -2.06 11.61 -6.81
C LEU A 4 -0.91 11.24 -7.74
N THR A 5 0.32 11.25 -7.21
CA THR A 5 1.53 10.85 -7.92
C THR A 5 2.03 9.50 -7.43
N ARG A 6 2.80 8.80 -8.27
CA ARG A 6 3.47 7.55 -7.86
C ARG A 6 4.37 7.85 -6.66
N PRO A 7 4.20 7.13 -5.53
CA PRO A 7 5.03 7.35 -4.36
C PRO A 7 6.46 6.82 -4.60
N GLU A 8 7.44 7.52 -4.06
CA GLU A 8 8.79 7.01 -3.89
C GLU A 8 8.86 6.19 -2.59
N VAL A 9 9.58 5.07 -2.63
CA VAL A 9 9.67 4.14 -1.50
C VAL A 9 11.13 4.00 -1.07
N ASP A 10 11.45 4.58 0.08
CA ASP A 10 12.73 4.40 0.75
C ASP A 10 12.64 3.22 1.73
N VAL A 11 13.41 2.16 1.48
CA VAL A 11 13.48 1.03 2.41
C VAL A 11 14.41 1.39 3.57
N PRO A 12 13.95 1.29 4.83
CA PRO A 12 14.78 1.62 5.98
C PRO A 12 15.96 0.64 6.11
N ALA A 13 17.10 1.16 6.58
CA ALA A 13 18.28 0.34 6.83
C ALA A 13 18.10 -0.53 8.09
N GLY A 14 18.74 -1.70 8.09
CA GLY A 14 18.72 -2.64 9.22
C GLY A 14 18.00 -3.95 8.89
N ASP A 15 17.60 -4.66 9.93
CA ASP A 15 16.88 -5.93 9.79
C ASP A 15 15.41 -5.70 9.42
N PRO A 16 14.77 -6.66 8.71
CA PRO A 16 13.34 -6.61 8.43
C PRO A 16 12.53 -6.45 9.72
N PRO A 17 11.52 -5.57 9.75
CA PRO A 17 10.68 -5.42 10.92
C PRO A 17 9.92 -6.72 11.21
N ALA A 18 9.87 -7.12 12.49
CA ALA A 18 9.12 -8.29 12.93
C ALA A 18 7.60 -8.05 12.97
N GLU A 19 7.19 -6.78 13.00
CA GLU A 19 5.80 -6.35 13.12
C GLU A 19 5.43 -5.39 11.98
N LEU A 20 4.14 -5.27 11.70
CA LEU A 20 3.64 -4.32 10.71
C LEU A 20 3.75 -2.89 11.25
N THR A 21 4.43 -2.03 10.50
CA THR A 21 4.51 -0.59 10.79
C THR A 21 3.74 0.20 9.74
N VAL A 22 2.96 1.19 10.19
CA VAL A 22 2.18 2.08 9.30
C VAL A 22 2.53 3.53 9.63
N ARG A 23 2.68 4.35 8.59
CA ARG A 23 2.87 5.80 8.71
C ARG A 23 2.01 6.51 7.68
N ASP A 24 1.13 7.38 8.15
CA ASP A 24 0.36 8.25 7.28
C ASP A 24 1.20 9.46 6.86
N LEU A 25 1.33 9.68 5.56
CA LEU A 25 1.97 10.88 5.01
C LEU A 25 0.96 12.02 4.85
N VAL A 26 -0.26 11.69 4.46
CA VAL A 26 -1.39 12.60 4.31
C VAL A 26 -2.63 11.90 4.85
N VAL A 27 -3.27 12.48 5.86
CA VAL A 27 -4.49 11.95 6.46
C VAL A 27 -5.70 12.40 5.65
N GLY A 28 -6.52 11.46 5.20
CA GLY A 28 -7.78 11.73 4.53
C GLY A 28 -8.87 12.19 5.50
N ASP A 29 -9.87 12.91 5.00
CA ASP A 29 -11.04 13.40 5.74
C ASP A 29 -12.30 12.54 5.54
N GLY A 30 -12.20 11.50 4.72
CA GLY A 30 -13.30 10.58 4.40
C GLY A 30 -13.58 9.55 5.51
N ALA A 31 -14.64 8.77 5.30
CA ALA A 31 -14.98 7.67 6.19
C ALA A 31 -13.90 6.57 6.17
N GLU A 32 -13.66 5.99 7.34
CA GLU A 32 -12.73 4.87 7.51
C GLU A 32 -13.19 3.63 6.71
N ALA A 33 -12.25 3.00 6.01
CA ALA A 33 -12.48 1.73 5.32
C ALA A 33 -12.55 0.57 6.33
N ARG A 34 -13.56 -0.29 6.20
CA ARG A 34 -13.81 -1.40 7.14
C ARG A 34 -13.82 -2.76 6.43
N PRO A 35 -13.53 -3.86 7.16
CA PRO A 35 -13.65 -5.21 6.59
C PRO A 35 -15.00 -5.44 5.91
N GLY A 36 -14.99 -6.09 4.75
CA GLY A 36 -16.16 -6.33 3.91
C GLY A 36 -16.45 -5.23 2.88
N MET A 37 -15.87 -4.03 3.01
CA MET A 37 -15.98 -2.99 1.99
C MET A 37 -15.13 -3.32 0.77
N VAL A 38 -15.59 -2.89 -0.40
CA VAL A 38 -14.80 -2.95 -1.63
C VAL A 38 -14.05 -1.63 -1.79
N VAL A 39 -12.72 -1.71 -1.80
CA VAL A 39 -11.83 -0.55 -1.92
C VAL A 39 -11.10 -0.56 -3.27
N ARG A 40 -10.66 0.63 -3.69
CA ARG A 40 -9.78 0.83 -4.85
C ARG A 40 -8.54 1.56 -4.37
N VAL A 41 -7.36 0.99 -4.62
CA VAL A 41 -6.10 1.54 -4.12
C VAL A 41 -5.06 1.61 -5.23
N HIS A 42 -4.31 2.70 -5.23
CA HIS A 42 -3.02 2.76 -5.89
C HIS A 42 -1.92 2.38 -4.89
N TYR A 43 -1.00 1.52 -5.30
CA TYR A 43 0.14 1.06 -4.50
C TYR A 43 1.39 0.85 -5.35
N VAL A 44 2.52 0.85 -4.65
CA VAL A 44 3.82 0.35 -5.07
C VAL A 44 4.27 -0.66 -4.01
N GLY A 45 4.65 -1.87 -4.42
CA GLY A 45 5.14 -2.92 -3.54
C GLY A 45 6.62 -3.19 -3.82
N VAL A 46 7.46 -3.01 -2.80
CA VAL A 46 8.90 -3.32 -2.85
C VAL A 46 9.27 -4.39 -1.85
N THR A 47 10.34 -5.12 -2.14
CA THR A 47 10.91 -6.10 -1.20
C THR A 47 11.84 -5.42 -0.20
N PHE A 48 11.71 -5.72 1.08
CA PHE A 48 12.61 -5.17 2.10
C PHE A 48 14.08 -5.56 1.82
N ALA A 49 14.33 -6.82 1.46
CA ALA A 49 15.69 -7.34 1.29
C ALA A 49 16.50 -6.65 0.18
N SER A 50 15.86 -6.05 -0.83
CA SER A 50 16.56 -5.48 -1.97
C SER A 50 16.11 -4.08 -2.37
N GLY A 51 15.03 -3.56 -1.79
CA GLY A 51 14.38 -2.33 -2.24
C GLY A 51 13.75 -2.42 -3.63
N ARG A 52 13.82 -3.57 -4.30
CA ARG A 52 13.28 -3.72 -5.64
C ARG A 52 11.76 -3.86 -5.59
N GLU A 53 11.12 -3.11 -6.47
CA GLU A 53 9.71 -3.27 -6.79
C GLU A 53 9.43 -4.67 -7.30
N PHE A 54 8.36 -5.28 -6.79
CA PHE A 54 7.83 -6.54 -7.29
C PHE A 54 6.49 -6.36 -8.00
N ASP A 55 5.70 -5.34 -7.64
CA ASP A 55 4.46 -4.98 -8.33
C ASP A 55 4.04 -3.53 -8.02
N ALA A 56 3.49 -2.82 -9.01
CA ALA A 56 2.87 -1.51 -8.81
C ALA A 56 1.61 -1.35 -9.68
N SER A 57 0.54 -0.82 -9.08
CA SER A 57 -0.67 -0.45 -9.82
C SER A 57 -0.43 0.69 -10.82
N TRP A 58 0.56 1.53 -10.55
CA TRP A 58 0.93 2.69 -11.37
C TRP A 58 1.46 2.29 -12.74
N ASP A 59 2.18 1.16 -12.83
CA ASP A 59 2.69 0.64 -14.10
C ASP A 59 1.57 0.18 -15.03
N ARG A 60 0.42 -0.21 -14.47
CA ARG A 60 -0.78 -0.58 -15.22
C ARG A 60 -1.70 0.60 -15.50
N GLY A 61 -1.49 1.74 -14.83
CA GLY A 61 -2.35 2.92 -14.95
C GLY A 61 -3.75 2.75 -14.34
N GLU A 62 -4.01 1.68 -13.59
CA GLU A 62 -5.32 1.42 -12.98
C GLU A 62 -5.22 1.01 -11.50
N PRO A 63 -6.13 1.50 -10.63
CA PRO A 63 -6.18 1.08 -9.23
C PRO A 63 -6.58 -0.39 -9.11
N PHE A 64 -6.00 -1.07 -8.12
CA PHE A 64 -6.42 -2.42 -7.77
C PHE A 64 -7.68 -2.39 -6.91
N LYS A 65 -8.64 -3.26 -7.24
CA LYS A 65 -9.95 -3.35 -6.57
C LYS A 65 -10.10 -4.69 -5.86
N PHE A 66 -10.42 -4.66 -4.57
CA PHE A 66 -10.62 -5.88 -3.78
C PHE A 66 -11.54 -5.66 -2.58
N ALA A 67 -12.00 -6.75 -1.96
CA ALA A 67 -12.75 -6.73 -0.71
C ALA A 67 -11.79 -6.73 0.49
N LEU A 68 -11.86 -5.67 1.31
CA LEU A 68 -10.99 -5.48 2.48
C LEU A 68 -11.26 -6.56 3.53
N GLY A 69 -10.21 -7.14 4.11
CA GLY A 69 -10.31 -8.23 5.09
C GLY A 69 -10.73 -9.59 4.49
N GLY A 70 -10.89 -9.72 3.17
CA GLY A 70 -11.33 -10.96 2.52
C GLY A 70 -10.21 -11.98 2.24
N GLY A 71 -8.99 -11.76 2.74
CA GLY A 71 -7.84 -12.66 2.49
C GLY A 71 -7.36 -12.69 1.03
N ARG A 72 -7.67 -11.66 0.24
CA ARG A 72 -7.33 -11.55 -1.19
C ARG A 72 -5.99 -10.84 -1.46
N VAL A 73 -5.35 -10.36 -0.42
CA VAL A 73 -4.09 -9.58 -0.45
C VAL A 73 -3.10 -10.17 0.55
N ILE A 74 -1.84 -9.73 0.48
CA ILE A 74 -0.78 -10.12 1.41
C ILE A 74 -1.21 -9.79 2.85
N LYS A 75 -0.93 -10.68 3.81
CA LYS A 75 -1.22 -10.42 5.23
C LYS A 75 -0.48 -9.16 5.69
N GLY A 76 -1.18 -8.30 6.42
CA GLY A 76 -0.66 -7.00 6.86
C GLY A 76 -1.04 -5.83 5.95
N TRP A 77 -1.80 -6.09 4.89
CA TRP A 77 -2.59 -5.06 4.20
C TRP A 77 -3.83 -4.68 5.03
#